data_AF-A0A6P4E0I7-F1
#
_entry.id   AF-A0A6P4E0I7-F1
#
_cell.length_a   1.000
_cell.length_b   1.000
_cell.length_c   1.000
_cell.angle_alpha   90.00
_cell.angle_beta   90.00
_cell.angle_gamma   90.00
#
_symmetry.space_group_name_H-M   'P 1'
#
loop_
_entity.id
_entity.type
_entity.pdbx_description
1 polymer ?
#
loop_
_entity_poly.entity_id
_entity_poly.type
_entity_poly.pdbx_seq_one_letter_code
_entity_poly.pdbx_strand_id
1 'polypeptide(L)'
;MRNSITFHELLLYRIICDMFKLIPFSYQFCALGNSYDVIADACRDKTELLSFLDSKQWRSFRRNVESFLRCDFSYYHIYYWFILIFSLYGAMHSLFNFGRLIFTKEVSSNSLWHNHRFNVLPPIVVRRLGLVKAFIQINVWSTLLYGALFVSPNHMAPWLWGHLVIFAFKLAAAILMRIRGQRFRTTIYLIVYMLTIWLVRQSMRAFFIALEQETQENLMLYLPIIQPLLHYGNSFVI
;
A
#
# COMPACT_ATOMS: atom_id res chain seq x y z
N MET A 1 -24.73 15.03 -8.10
CA MET A 1 -23.68 15.41 -9.06
C MET A 1 -22.98 14.14 -9.51
N ARG A 2 -23.18 13.78 -10.78
CA ARG A 2 -22.91 12.46 -11.35
C ARG A 2 -21.53 12.53 -12.02
N ASN A 3 -20.50 12.06 -11.32
CA ASN A 3 -19.14 12.02 -11.88
C ASN A 3 -19.09 10.92 -12.95
N SER A 4 -19.17 11.36 -14.21
CA SER A 4 -18.88 10.58 -15.40
C SER A 4 -17.39 10.22 -15.39
N ILE A 5 -17.06 9.10 -14.74
CA ILE A 5 -15.78 8.43 -14.95
C ILE A 5 -15.79 7.96 -16.40
N THR A 6 -14.96 8.59 -17.22
CA THR A 6 -14.85 8.36 -18.66
C THR A 6 -14.49 6.90 -18.94
N PHE A 7 -15.37 6.23 -19.67
CA PHE A 7 -15.28 4.85 -20.19
C PHE A 7 -13.91 4.50 -20.83
N HIS A 8 -13.15 5.51 -21.27
CA HIS A 8 -11.80 5.37 -21.83
C HIS A 8 -10.73 4.93 -20.81
N GLU A 9 -10.84 5.31 -19.53
CA GLU A 9 -9.90 4.87 -18.46
C GLU A 9 -10.14 3.39 -18.11
N LEU A 10 -11.39 2.92 -18.14
CA LEU A 10 -11.77 1.52 -17.95
C LEU A 10 -11.27 0.62 -19.10
N LEU A 11 -11.31 1.11 -20.34
CA LEU A 11 -10.82 0.37 -21.51
C LEU A 11 -9.29 0.23 -21.53
N LEU A 12 -8.54 1.27 -21.15
CA LEU A 12 -7.09 1.16 -21.00
C LEU A 12 -6.67 0.24 -19.84
N TYR A 13 -7.48 0.16 -18.76
CA TYR A 13 -7.25 -0.79 -17.67
C TYR A 13 -7.57 -2.25 -18.05
N ARG A 14 -8.59 -2.48 -18.89
CA ARG A 14 -8.98 -3.82 -19.36
C ARG A 14 -8.00 -4.40 -20.39
N ILE A 15 -7.41 -3.56 -21.23
CA ILE A 15 -6.49 -4.00 -22.30
C ILE A 15 -5.13 -4.46 -21.77
N ILE A 16 -4.71 -4.05 -20.57
CA ILE A 16 -3.47 -4.54 -19.96
C ILE A 16 -3.62 -5.99 -19.43
N CYS A 17 -4.85 -6.48 -19.25
CA CYS A 17 -5.12 -7.85 -18.79
C CYS A 17 -5.37 -8.86 -19.93
N ASP A 18 -5.77 -8.41 -21.13
CA ASP A 18 -6.20 -9.30 -22.23
C ASP A 18 -5.40 -9.13 -23.52
N MET A 19 -4.07 -9.04 -23.44
CA MET A 19 -3.22 -9.23 -24.62
C MET A 19 -2.81 -10.71 -24.71
N PHE A 20 -3.70 -11.54 -25.26
CA PHE A 20 -3.38 -12.91 -25.66
C PHE A 20 -2.25 -12.91 -26.70
N LYS A 21 -1.03 -13.12 -26.23
CA LYS A 21 0.09 -13.53 -27.09
C LYS A 21 -0.16 -14.97 -27.53
N LEU A 22 -0.22 -15.21 -28.84
CA LEU A 22 -0.17 -16.54 -29.42
C LEU A 22 1.22 -17.14 -29.13
N ILE A 23 1.30 -17.93 -28.06
CA ILE A 23 2.50 -18.62 -27.63
C ILE A 23 2.61 -19.94 -28.43
N PRO A 24 3.80 -20.31 -28.97
CA PRO A 24 3.99 -21.54 -29.73
C PRO A 24 3.63 -22.79 -28.93
N PHE A 25 3.15 -23.83 -29.65
CA PHE A 25 2.54 -25.04 -29.08
C PHE A 25 3.46 -25.82 -28.12
N SER A 26 4.77 -25.80 -28.33
CA SER A 26 5.76 -26.41 -27.43
C SER A 26 5.78 -25.75 -26.04
N TYR A 27 5.61 -24.43 -25.99
CA TYR A 27 5.50 -23.69 -24.74
C TYR A 27 4.17 -23.96 -24.03
N GLN A 28 3.09 -24.20 -24.78
CA GLN A 28 1.79 -24.53 -24.19
C GLN A 28 1.84 -25.87 -23.45
N PHE A 29 2.49 -26.89 -24.02
CA PHE A 29 2.69 -28.17 -23.34
C PHE A 29 3.58 -28.07 -22.11
N CYS A 30 4.66 -27.28 -22.16
CA CYS A 30 5.48 -27.05 -20.97
C CYS A 30 4.74 -26.21 -19.91
N ALA A 31 3.89 -25.26 -20.30
CA ALA A 31 3.04 -24.51 -19.38
C ALA A 31 1.97 -25.40 -18.73
N LEU A 32 1.34 -26.29 -19.50
CA LEU A 32 0.38 -27.28 -19.00
C LEU A 32 1.08 -28.28 -18.06
N GLY A 33 2.26 -28.78 -18.46
CA GLY A 33 3.11 -29.64 -17.64
C GLY A 33 3.67 -28.96 -16.40
N ASN A 34 3.69 -27.64 -16.33
CA ASN A 34 4.04 -26.89 -15.12
C ASN A 34 2.85 -26.75 -14.14
N SER A 35 1.61 -27.00 -14.61
CA SER A 35 0.42 -27.09 -13.74
C SER A 35 0.31 -28.46 -13.06
N TYR A 36 0.76 -29.52 -13.74
CA TYR A 36 0.87 -30.86 -13.20
C TYR A 36 2.33 -31.14 -12.82
N ASP A 37 2.69 -30.97 -11.53
CA ASP A 37 4.06 -31.06 -10.97
C ASP A 37 4.92 -32.27 -11.40
N VAL A 38 4.33 -33.26 -12.08
CA VAL A 38 4.93 -34.48 -12.60
C VAL A 38 5.69 -34.29 -13.93
N ILE A 39 5.30 -33.32 -14.79
CA ILE A 39 5.86 -33.20 -16.16
C ILE A 39 6.85 -32.02 -16.30
N ALA A 40 6.85 -31.10 -15.33
CA ALA A 40 7.70 -29.91 -15.35
C ALA A 40 9.22 -30.21 -15.44
N ASP A 41 9.67 -31.37 -14.97
CA ASP A 41 11.09 -31.73 -14.98
C ASP A 41 11.59 -32.15 -16.39
N ALA A 42 10.69 -32.54 -17.30
CA ALA A 42 11.04 -32.97 -18.67
C ALA A 42 11.34 -31.78 -19.63
N CYS A 43 10.77 -30.61 -19.35
CA CYS A 43 10.99 -29.39 -20.14
C CYS A 43 12.20 -28.56 -19.67
N ARG A 44 13.00 -29.08 -18.74
CA ARG A 44 14.05 -28.31 -18.07
C ARG A 44 15.37 -28.34 -18.83
N ASP A 45 15.81 -27.18 -19.30
CA ASP A 45 17.16 -27.01 -19.84
C ASP A 45 18.18 -27.11 -18.69
N LYS A 46 19.06 -28.11 -18.75
CA LYS A 46 19.99 -28.47 -17.66
C LYS A 46 21.21 -27.55 -17.59
N THR A 47 21.29 -26.54 -18.46
CA THR A 47 22.48 -25.72 -18.65
C THR A 47 22.51 -24.45 -17.80
N GLU A 48 21.42 -24.07 -17.12
CA GLU A 48 21.36 -22.84 -16.34
C GLU A 48 21.70 -23.03 -14.84
N LEU A 49 22.75 -22.31 -14.40
CA LEU A 49 23.24 -22.25 -13.02
C LEU A 49 22.21 -21.73 -12.00
N LEU A 50 21.10 -21.14 -12.44
CA LEU A 50 20.00 -20.69 -11.57
C LEU A 50 18.90 -21.75 -11.38
N SER A 51 19.06 -22.95 -11.94
CA SER A 51 18.11 -24.06 -11.74
C SER A 51 17.93 -24.45 -10.26
N PHE A 52 18.90 -24.13 -9.38
CA PHE A 52 18.75 -24.39 -7.95
C PHE A 52 17.71 -23.49 -7.26
N LEU A 53 17.43 -22.29 -7.78
CA LEU A 53 16.40 -21.40 -7.24
C LEU A 53 14.98 -21.86 -7.63
N ASP A 54 14.83 -22.69 -8.66
CA ASP A 54 13.55 -23.27 -9.10
C ASP A 54 13.23 -24.59 -8.36
N SER A 55 13.34 -24.55 -7.03
CA SER A 55 12.85 -25.62 -6.16
C SER A 55 11.32 -25.71 -6.26
N LYS A 56 10.74 -26.89 -5.98
CA LYS A 56 9.26 -27.07 -5.91
C LYS A 56 8.62 -26.02 -4.97
N GLN A 57 9.32 -25.67 -3.90
CA GLN A 57 8.87 -24.68 -2.93
C GLN A 57 8.85 -23.26 -3.52
N TRP A 58 9.84 -22.89 -4.34
CA TRP A 58 9.85 -21.60 -5.04
C TRP A 58 8.74 -21.49 -6.08
N ARG A 59 8.46 -22.57 -6.83
CA ARG A 59 7.32 -22.61 -7.76
C ARG A 59 5.98 -22.39 -7.07
N SER A 60 5.74 -23.10 -5.96
CA SER A 60 4.53 -22.91 -5.15
C SER A 60 4.43 -21.49 -4.61
N PHE A 61 5.52 -20.96 -4.05
CA PHE A 61 5.57 -19.58 -3.58
C PHE A 61 5.31 -18.57 -4.71
N ARG A 62 5.91 -18.75 -5.89
CA ARG A 62 5.70 -17.89 -7.05
C ARG A 62 4.26 -17.93 -7.54
N ARG A 63 3.61 -19.11 -7.60
CA ARG A 63 2.18 -19.23 -7.95
C ARG A 63 1.30 -18.50 -6.93
N ASN A 64 1.60 -18.63 -5.64
CA ASN A 64 0.88 -17.92 -4.57
C ASN A 64 1.09 -16.41 -4.66
N VAL A 65 2.33 -15.96 -4.90
CA VAL A 65 2.62 -14.54 -5.13
C VAL A 65 1.89 -14.06 -6.37
N GLU A 66 1.91 -14.80 -7.47
CA GLU A 66 1.22 -14.40 -8.70
C GLU A 66 -0.30 -14.33 -8.51
N SER A 67 -0.91 -15.28 -7.80
CA SER A 67 -2.33 -15.21 -7.41
C SER A 67 -2.61 -14.00 -6.50
N PHE A 68 -1.74 -13.74 -5.52
CA PHE A 68 -1.82 -12.56 -4.66
C PHE A 68 -1.69 -11.25 -5.45
N LEU A 69 -0.78 -11.21 -6.43
CA LEU A 69 -0.56 -10.09 -7.35
C LEU A 69 -1.74 -9.88 -8.32
N ARG A 70 -2.44 -10.96 -8.69
CA ARG A 70 -3.61 -10.96 -9.57
C ARG A 70 -4.91 -10.53 -8.88
N CYS A 71 -4.83 -10.06 -7.63
CA CYS A 71 -5.97 -9.52 -6.87
C CYS A 71 -7.16 -10.50 -6.82
N ASP A 72 -6.87 -11.78 -6.59
CA ASP A 72 -7.92 -12.79 -6.46
C ASP A 72 -8.82 -12.49 -5.24
N PHE A 73 -10.13 -12.63 -5.42
CA PHE A 73 -11.16 -12.26 -4.44
C PHE A 73 -10.99 -13.00 -3.11
N SER A 74 -10.44 -14.23 -3.17
CA SER A 74 -10.15 -15.08 -2.00
C SER A 74 -9.27 -14.38 -0.94
N TYR A 75 -8.38 -13.47 -1.36
CA TYR A 75 -7.47 -12.74 -0.45
C TYR A 75 -8.04 -11.41 0.06
N TYR A 76 -9.27 -11.02 -0.31
CA TYR A 76 -9.89 -9.75 0.09
C TYR A 76 -9.85 -9.53 1.61
N HIS A 77 -10.16 -10.57 2.39
CA HIS A 77 -10.23 -10.49 3.85
C HIS A 77 -8.87 -10.12 4.45
N ILE A 78 -7.79 -10.69 3.92
CA ILE A 78 -6.41 -10.42 4.37
C ILE A 78 -6.04 -8.97 4.06
N TYR A 79 -6.34 -8.49 2.85
CA TYR A 79 -6.10 -7.10 2.47
C TYR A 79 -6.90 -6.12 3.33
N TYR A 80 -8.16 -6.43 3.62
CA TYR A 80 -9.02 -5.60 4.47
C TYR A 80 -8.42 -5.43 5.88
N TRP A 81 -8.11 -6.54 6.56
CA TRP A 81 -7.53 -6.50 7.90
C TRP A 81 -6.16 -5.82 7.93
N PHE A 82 -5.33 -6.09 6.92
CA PHE A 82 -4.03 -5.45 6.79
C PHE A 82 -4.18 -3.92 6.67
N ILE A 83 -5.02 -3.43 5.76
CA ILE A 83 -5.25 -1.98 5.58
C ILE A 83 -5.84 -1.36 6.84
N LEU A 84 -6.75 -2.07 7.53
CA LEU A 84 -7.40 -1.56 8.74
C LEU A 84 -6.39 -1.37 9.87
N ILE A 85 -5.59 -2.40 10.18
CA ILE A 85 -4.54 -2.32 11.21
C ILE A 85 -3.48 -1.28 10.83
N PHE A 86 -3.07 -1.27 9.56
CA PHE A 86 -2.06 -0.35 9.06
C PHE A 86 -2.51 1.12 9.15
N SER A 87 -3.74 1.41 8.74
CA SER A 87 -4.32 2.75 8.79
C SER A 87 -4.56 3.22 10.23
N LEU A 88 -5.03 2.33 11.11
CA LEU A 88 -5.21 2.62 12.53
C LEU A 88 -3.87 2.95 13.21
N TYR A 89 -2.85 2.13 12.98
CA TYR A 89 -1.50 2.37 13.50
C TYR A 89 -0.93 3.70 13.00
N GLY A 90 -1.06 3.97 11.70
CA GLY A 90 -0.59 5.22 11.10
C GLY A 90 -1.33 6.46 11.62
N ALA A 91 -2.64 6.36 11.85
CA ALA A 91 -3.45 7.42 12.44
C ALA A 91 -3.06 7.69 13.90
N MET A 92 -2.96 6.64 14.72
CA MET A 92 -2.50 6.76 16.12
C MET A 92 -1.10 7.35 16.22
N HIS A 93 -0.16 6.86 15.41
CA HIS A 93 1.20 7.37 15.38
C HIS A 93 1.27 8.84 14.94
N SER A 94 0.43 9.24 13.97
CA SER A 94 0.36 10.63 13.51
C SER A 94 -0.25 11.54 14.57
N LEU A 95 -1.30 11.08 15.25
CA LEU A 95 -1.93 11.79 16.36
C LEU A 95 -0.98 11.96 17.55
N PHE A 96 -0.25 10.91 17.90
CA PHE A 96 0.77 10.96 18.96
C PHE A 96 1.88 11.97 18.62
N ASN A 97 2.38 11.96 17.38
CA ASN A 97 3.39 12.92 16.95
C ASN A 97 2.89 14.36 16.96
N PHE A 98 1.65 14.59 16.54
CA PHE A 98 1.02 15.91 16.59
C PHE A 98 0.80 16.38 18.02
N GLY A 99 0.27 15.52 18.88
CA GLY A 99 0.12 15.79 20.31
C GLY A 99 1.46 16.16 20.94
N ARG A 100 2.51 15.38 20.68
CA ARG A 100 3.87 15.70 21.13
C ARG A 100 4.32 17.09 20.66
N LEU A 101 4.08 17.46 19.39
CA LEU A 101 4.47 18.79 18.88
C LEU A 101 3.68 19.95 19.51
N ILE A 102 2.43 19.72 19.92
CA ILE A 102 1.61 20.72 20.62
C ILE A 102 2.04 20.86 22.08
N PHE A 103 2.19 19.74 22.79
CA PHE A 103 2.45 19.73 24.23
C PHE A 103 3.92 19.97 24.60
N THR A 104 4.87 19.65 23.71
CA THR A 104 6.27 20.01 23.93
C THR A 104 6.44 21.52 23.80
N LYS A 105 6.46 22.20 24.96
CA LYS A 105 6.64 23.66 25.08
C LYS A 105 8.08 24.10 24.76
N GLU A 106 9.04 23.20 24.88
CA GLU A 106 10.46 23.48 24.72
C GLU A 106 10.98 23.17 23.32
N VAL A 107 11.47 24.22 22.67
CA VAL A 107 12.41 24.13 21.55
C VAL A 107 13.73 23.67 22.16
N SER A 108 13.91 22.37 22.41
CA SER A 108 15.25 21.83 22.66
C SER A 108 16.02 21.90 21.34
N SER A 109 16.48 23.12 21.05
CA SER A 109 17.20 23.54 19.85
C SER A 109 18.50 22.77 19.63
N ASN A 110 18.87 21.83 20.51
CA ASN A 110 20.18 21.20 20.52
C ASN A 110 20.22 19.77 19.99
N SER A 111 19.12 19.00 19.93
CA SER A 111 19.21 17.59 19.46
C SER A 111 18.91 17.40 17.98
N LEU A 112 18.06 18.23 17.38
CA LEU A 112 17.73 18.17 15.94
C LEU A 112 18.66 19.03 15.06
N TRP A 113 19.32 20.02 15.66
CA TRP A 113 20.24 20.95 14.96
C TRP A 113 21.70 20.49 14.95
N HIS A 114 22.07 19.49 15.76
CA HIS A 114 23.49 19.17 15.96
C HIS A 114 24.19 18.60 14.73
N ASN A 115 23.47 18.34 13.62
CA ASN A 115 24.11 17.74 12.46
C ASN A 115 24.01 18.48 11.11
N HIS A 116 23.06 19.36 10.78
CA HIS A 116 23.05 19.97 9.42
C HIS A 116 22.50 21.41 9.31
N ARG A 117 23.42 22.35 9.03
CA ARG A 117 23.45 23.34 7.91
C ARG A 117 22.24 24.23 7.56
N PHE A 118 21.09 24.15 8.21
CA PHE A 118 19.93 24.99 7.86
C PHE A 118 19.90 26.29 8.68
N ASN A 119 20.91 27.14 8.52
CA ASN A 119 20.89 28.52 9.05
C ASN A 119 19.91 29.46 8.30
N VAL A 120 19.15 28.94 7.32
CA VAL A 120 18.34 29.77 6.42
C VAL A 120 16.94 30.05 6.96
N LEU A 121 16.38 29.21 7.85
CA LEU A 121 15.00 29.35 8.32
C LEU A 121 14.93 29.63 9.84
N PRO A 122 14.15 30.63 10.30
CA PRO A 122 13.96 30.88 11.72
C PRO A 122 13.26 29.71 12.42
N PRO A 123 13.59 29.42 13.70
CA PRO A 123 13.03 28.28 14.44
C PRO A 123 11.49 28.33 14.56
N ILE A 124 10.91 29.53 14.61
CA ILE A 124 9.46 29.76 14.65
C ILE A 124 8.79 29.22 13.37
N VAL A 125 9.40 29.47 12.20
CA VAL A 125 8.88 29.01 10.91
C VAL A 125 8.98 27.50 10.81
N VAL A 126 10.09 26.91 11.25
CA VAL A 126 10.27 25.44 11.27
C VAL A 126 9.22 24.76 12.14
N ARG A 127 8.91 25.33 13.32
CA ARG A 127 7.85 24.81 14.19
C ARG A 127 6.48 24.85 13.52
N ARG A 128 6.11 25.98 12.90
CA ARG A 128 4.84 26.12 12.16
C ARG A 128 4.74 25.13 11.02
N LEU A 129 5.80 24.97 10.23
CA LEU A 129 5.85 23.98 9.15
C LEU A 129 5.75 22.54 9.70
N GLY A 130 6.36 22.25 10.84
CA GLY A 130 6.25 20.96 11.51
C GLY A 130 4.82 20.64 11.93
N LEU A 131 4.09 21.62 12.50
CA LEU A 131 2.68 21.48 12.86
C LEU A 131 1.80 21.29 11.62
N VAL A 132 1.99 22.09 10.57
CA VAL A 132 1.25 21.95 9.31
C VAL A 132 1.49 20.58 8.70
N LYS A 133 2.73 20.12 8.65
CA LYS A 133 3.09 18.77 8.17
C LYS A 133 2.40 17.68 8.99
N ALA A 134 2.44 17.77 10.31
CA ALA A 134 1.81 16.78 11.19
C ALA A 134 0.28 16.78 11.04
N PHE A 135 -0.33 17.95 10.86
CA PHE A 135 -1.75 18.08 10.59
C PHE A 135 -2.15 17.44 9.25
N ILE A 136 -1.42 17.74 8.16
CA ILE A 136 -1.64 17.09 6.85
C ILE A 136 -1.50 15.58 6.98
N GLN A 137 -0.48 15.12 7.70
CA GLN A 137 -0.24 13.69 7.93
C GLN A 137 -1.43 13.03 8.65
N ILE A 138 -1.96 13.63 9.72
CA ILE A 138 -3.17 13.13 10.40
C ILE A 138 -4.32 13.01 9.41
N ASN A 139 -4.63 14.08 8.68
CA ASN A 139 -5.75 14.07 7.73
C ASN A 139 -5.59 12.97 6.68
N VAL A 140 -4.38 12.81 6.14
CA VAL A 140 -4.06 11.75 5.17
C VAL A 140 -4.29 10.35 5.76
N TRP A 141 -3.80 10.08 6.98
CA TRP A 141 -4.05 8.79 7.63
C TRP A 141 -5.50 8.57 8.02
N SER A 142 -6.20 9.61 8.48
CA SER A 142 -7.62 9.56 8.78
C SER A 142 -8.45 9.27 7.53
N THR A 143 -8.11 9.82 6.36
CA THR A 143 -8.79 9.46 5.10
C THR A 143 -8.58 8.00 4.71
N LEU A 144 -7.39 7.45 4.93
CA LEU A 144 -7.12 6.03 4.70
C LEU A 144 -7.91 5.14 5.67
N LEU A 145 -7.95 5.50 6.95
CA LEU A 145 -8.72 4.79 7.97
C LEU A 145 -10.22 4.86 7.66
N TYR A 146 -10.72 6.02 7.25
CA TYR A 146 -12.09 6.19 6.79
C TYR A 146 -12.39 5.31 5.57
N GLY A 147 -11.51 5.31 4.56
CA GLY A 147 -11.63 4.45 3.39
C GLY A 147 -11.61 2.96 3.74
N ALA A 148 -10.84 2.56 4.76
CA ALA A 148 -10.80 1.19 5.27
C ALA A 148 -12.12 0.79 5.95
N LEU A 149 -12.63 1.64 6.86
CA LEU A 149 -13.85 1.38 7.62
C LEU A 149 -15.10 1.33 6.73
N PHE A 150 -15.19 2.25 5.77
CA PHE A 150 -16.34 2.35 4.87
C PHE A 150 -16.18 1.56 3.57
N VAL A 151 -15.09 0.80 3.43
CA VAL A 151 -14.74 0.04 2.21
C VAL A 151 -14.86 0.94 0.98
N SER A 152 -14.36 2.17 1.05
CA SER A 152 -14.52 3.17 0.00
C SER A 152 -13.18 3.46 -0.69
N PRO A 153 -12.94 2.92 -1.91
CA PRO A 153 -11.65 3.07 -2.59
C PRO A 153 -11.34 4.54 -2.92
N ASN A 154 -12.37 5.34 -3.20
CA ASN A 154 -12.21 6.77 -3.51
C ASN A 154 -11.54 7.55 -2.38
N HIS A 155 -11.78 7.17 -1.13
CA HIS A 155 -11.20 7.82 0.05
C HIS A 155 -9.75 7.37 0.33
N MET A 156 -9.26 6.31 -0.32
CA MET A 156 -7.87 5.87 -0.24
C MET A 156 -6.95 6.63 -1.20
N ALA A 157 -7.51 7.22 -2.27
CA ALA A 157 -6.75 7.93 -3.29
C ALA A 157 -5.94 9.13 -2.76
N PRO A 158 -6.46 9.99 -1.86
CA PRO A 158 -5.68 11.10 -1.28
C PRO A 158 -4.40 10.62 -0.57
N TRP A 159 -4.48 9.48 0.14
CA TRP A 159 -3.33 8.90 0.82
C TRP A 159 -2.25 8.45 -0.16
N LEU A 160 -2.67 7.77 -1.24
CA LEU A 160 -1.77 7.32 -2.30
C LEU A 160 -1.07 8.49 -2.99
N TRP A 161 -1.82 9.53 -3.38
CA TRP A 161 -1.25 10.73 -3.99
C TRP A 161 -0.25 11.42 -3.07
N GLY A 162 -0.60 11.63 -1.80
CA GLY A 162 0.29 12.24 -0.83
C GLY A 162 1.60 11.45 -0.65
N HIS A 163 1.51 10.13 -0.52
CA HIS A 163 2.68 9.27 -0.33
C HIS A 163 3.51 9.11 -1.61
N LEU A 164 2.91 9.14 -2.80
CA LEU A 164 3.63 9.15 -4.08
C LEU A 164 4.45 10.42 -4.25
N VAL A 165 3.88 11.59 -3.92
CA VAL A 165 4.61 12.87 -3.97
C VAL A 165 5.78 12.86 -2.98
N ILE A 166 5.55 12.42 -1.74
CA ILE A 166 6.61 12.28 -0.73
C ILE A 166 7.69 11.29 -1.20
N PHE A 167 7.30 10.17 -1.82
CA PHE A 167 8.23 9.20 -2.38
C PHE A 167 9.09 9.82 -3.48
N ALA A 168 8.49 10.56 -4.42
CA ALA A 168 9.20 11.23 -5.49
C ALA A 168 10.26 12.21 -4.94
N PHE A 169 9.91 13.00 -3.91
CA PHE A 169 10.87 13.88 -3.23
C PHE A 169 11.98 13.11 -2.53
N LYS A 170 11.67 12.00 -1.83
CA LYS A 170 12.68 11.14 -1.19
C LYS A 170 13.61 10.48 -2.20
N LEU A 171 13.07 10.05 -3.34
CA LEU A 171 13.84 9.46 -4.42
C LEU A 171 14.79 10.49 -5.04
N ALA A 172 14.32 11.71 -5.32
CA ALA A 172 15.15 12.81 -5.79
C ALA A 172 16.28 13.14 -4.79
N ALA A 173 15.94 13.24 -3.50
CA ALA A 173 16.93 13.45 -2.43
C ALA A 173 17.95 12.31 -2.34
N ALA A 174 17.52 11.05 -2.50
CA ALA A 174 18.40 9.89 -2.49
C ALA A 174 19.35 9.88 -3.71
N ILE A 175 18.88 10.28 -4.89
CA ILE A 175 19.70 10.42 -6.09
C ILE A 175 20.79 11.48 -5.86
N LEU A 176 20.45 12.64 -5.29
CA LEU A 176 21.40 13.69 -4.94
C LEU A 176 22.42 13.23 -3.87
N MET A 177 21.94 12.52 -2.84
CA MET A 177 22.80 11.98 -1.77
C MET A 177 23.64 10.76 -2.20
N ARG A 178 23.33 10.10 -3.33
CA ARG A 178 24.10 8.97 -3.88
C ARG A 178 25.57 9.34 -4.13
N ILE A 179 25.85 10.62 -4.32
CA ILE A 179 27.19 11.20 -4.49
C ILE A 179 28.01 11.15 -3.18
N ARG A 180 27.36 11.08 -2.00
CA ARG A 180 27.99 11.18 -0.66
C ARG A 180 28.18 9.86 0.10
N GLY A 181 27.94 8.70 -0.52
CA GLY A 181 28.42 7.40 0.00
C GLY A 181 27.53 6.60 0.96
N GLN A 182 26.37 7.11 1.44
CA GLN A 182 25.43 6.31 2.25
C GLN A 182 24.39 5.58 1.38
N ARG A 183 24.66 4.33 0.97
CA ARG A 183 23.84 3.60 -0.03
C ARG A 183 22.80 2.62 0.55
N PHE A 184 23.20 1.72 1.46
CA PHE A 184 22.35 0.55 1.77
C PHE A 184 21.10 0.87 2.59
N ARG A 185 21.25 1.61 3.69
CA ARG A 185 20.13 1.94 4.58
C ARG A 185 19.02 2.74 3.87
N THR A 186 19.40 3.72 3.06
CA THR A 186 18.47 4.54 2.26
C THR A 186 17.71 3.68 1.24
N THR A 187 18.40 2.74 0.59
CA THR A 187 17.80 1.84 -0.40
C THR A 187 16.75 0.93 0.23
N ILE A 188 17.06 0.34 1.39
CA ILE A 188 16.10 -0.51 2.13
C ILE A 188 14.85 0.29 2.50
N TYR A 189 15.01 1.51 3.03
CA TYR A 189 13.86 2.36 3.36
C TYR A 189 13.01 2.71 2.13
N LEU A 190 13.62 3.00 0.98
CA LEU A 190 12.88 3.27 -0.26
C LEU A 190 12.13 2.03 -0.77
N ILE A 191 12.73 0.85 -0.69
CA ILE A 191 12.09 -0.41 -1.06
C ILE A 191 10.88 -0.67 -0.16
N VAL A 192 11.05 -0.59 1.16
CA VAL A 192 9.94 -0.78 2.11
C VAL A 192 8.82 0.24 1.83
N TYR A 193 9.18 1.50 1.60
CA TYR A 193 8.18 2.54 1.29
C TYR A 193 7.42 2.27 -0.02
N MET A 194 8.11 1.78 -1.05
CA MET A 194 7.50 1.37 -2.31
C MET A 194 6.55 0.19 -2.13
N LEU A 195 6.98 -0.84 -1.37
CA LEU A 195 6.13 -1.99 -1.06
C LEU A 195 4.85 -1.57 -0.34
N THR A 196 4.93 -0.63 0.60
CA THR A 196 3.76 -0.09 1.30
C THR A 196 2.79 0.61 0.36
N ILE A 197 3.27 1.51 -0.51
CA ILE A 197 2.41 2.19 -1.50
C ILE A 197 1.75 1.18 -2.41
N TRP A 198 2.53 0.20 -2.87
CA TRP A 198 2.06 -0.86 -3.74
C TRP A 198 0.97 -1.72 -3.06
N LEU A 199 1.15 -2.11 -1.80
CA LEU A 199 0.15 -2.85 -1.03
C LEU A 199 -1.17 -2.09 -0.89
N VAL A 200 -1.12 -0.81 -0.50
CA VAL A 200 -2.34 0.02 -0.37
C VAL A 200 -3.05 0.16 -1.72
N ARG A 201 -2.30 0.30 -2.82
CA ARG A 201 -2.86 0.32 -4.18
C ARG A 201 -3.55 -0.99 -4.54
N GLN A 202 -2.96 -2.13 -4.17
CA GLN A 202 -3.57 -3.44 -4.43
C GLN A 202 -4.84 -3.65 -3.61
N SER A 203 -4.83 -3.25 -2.34
CA SER A 203 -6.04 -3.29 -1.51
C SER A 203 -7.15 -2.39 -2.06
N MET A 204 -6.82 -1.17 -2.52
CA MET A 204 -7.79 -0.28 -3.19
C MET A 204 -8.42 -0.94 -4.42
N ARG A 205 -7.63 -1.65 -5.24
CA ARG A 205 -8.14 -2.40 -6.39
C ARG A 205 -9.02 -3.57 -5.97
N ALA A 206 -8.59 -4.35 -4.97
CA ALA A 206 -9.40 -5.44 -4.43
C ALA A 206 -10.76 -4.93 -3.92
N PHE A 207 -10.79 -3.76 -3.28
CA PHE A 207 -12.04 -3.13 -2.83
C PHE A 207 -12.92 -2.70 -3.99
N PHE A 208 -12.32 -2.16 -5.06
CA PHE A 208 -13.06 -1.80 -6.27
C PHE A 208 -13.72 -3.01 -6.93
N ILE A 209 -12.98 -4.11 -7.10
CA ILE A 209 -13.49 -5.35 -7.68
C ILE A 209 -14.58 -5.96 -6.80
N ALA A 210 -14.37 -5.97 -5.48
CA ALA A 210 -15.34 -6.50 -4.53
C ALA A 210 -16.65 -5.72 -4.55
N LEU A 211 -16.60 -4.38 -4.62
CA LEU A 211 -17.77 -3.52 -4.76
C LEU A 211 -18.51 -3.69 -6.09
N GLU A 212 -17.81 -4.13 -7.14
CA GLU A 212 -18.44 -4.42 -8.44
C GLU A 212 -19.17 -5.77 -8.43
N GLN A 213 -18.69 -6.73 -7.64
CA GLN A 213 -19.25 -8.09 -7.54
C GLN A 213 -20.37 -8.22 -6.49
N GLU A 214 -20.28 -7.51 -5.36
CA GLU A 214 -21.22 -7.62 -4.24
C GLU A 214 -21.75 -6.26 -3.76
N THR A 215 -22.93 -6.28 -3.13
CA THR A 215 -23.48 -5.10 -2.45
C THR A 215 -22.60 -4.69 -1.27
N GLN A 216 -22.28 -3.40 -1.18
CA GLN A 216 -21.40 -2.77 -0.17
C GLN A 216 -21.64 -3.22 1.28
N GLU A 217 -22.90 -3.55 1.63
CA GLU A 217 -23.31 -3.94 2.99
C GLU A 217 -22.72 -5.29 3.44
N ASN A 218 -22.50 -6.24 2.52
CA ASN A 218 -21.92 -7.56 2.84
C ASN A 218 -20.40 -7.49 3.04
N LEU A 219 -19.76 -6.47 2.46
CA LEU A 219 -18.30 -6.30 2.46
C LEU A 219 -17.78 -5.60 3.72
N MET A 220 -18.67 -4.94 4.47
CA MET A 220 -18.36 -4.31 5.75
C MET A 220 -18.26 -5.37 6.85
N LEU A 221 -17.16 -6.11 6.89
CA LEU A 221 -16.88 -7.16 7.89
C LEU A 221 -16.94 -6.66 9.34
N TYR A 222 -16.89 -5.35 9.56
CA TYR A 222 -16.95 -4.72 10.87
C TYR A 222 -18.37 -4.33 11.31
N LEU A 223 -19.33 -4.27 10.39
CA LEU A 223 -20.73 -3.93 10.68
C LEU A 223 -21.38 -4.90 11.70
N PRO A 224 -21.19 -6.24 11.59
CA PRO A 224 -21.74 -7.18 12.57
C PRO A 224 -21.15 -6.99 13.98
N ILE A 225 -19.93 -6.44 14.07
CA ILE A 225 -19.24 -6.19 15.35
C ILE A 225 -19.69 -4.86 15.96
N ILE A 226 -19.92 -3.81 15.16
CA ILE A 226 -20.40 -2.51 15.66
C ILE A 226 -21.86 -2.55 16.08
N GLN A 227 -22.74 -3.24 15.33
CA GLN A 227 -24.18 -3.25 15.60
C GLN A 227 -24.56 -3.51 17.07
N PRO A 228 -24.00 -4.52 17.76
CA PRO A 228 -24.29 -4.72 19.18
C PRO A 228 -23.78 -3.56 20.05
N LEU A 229 -22.62 -2.96 19.77
CA LEU A 229 -22.09 -1.81 20.52
C LEU A 229 -22.97 -0.57 20.37
N LEU A 230 -23.48 -0.30 19.16
CA LEU A 230 -24.44 0.78 18.92
C LEU A 230 -25.77 0.53 19.65
N HIS A 231 -26.24 -0.71 19.67
CA HIS A 231 -27.44 -1.09 20.43
C HIS A 231 -27.23 -0.84 21.94
N TYR A 232 -26.09 -1.21 22.50
CA TYR A 232 -25.77 -0.93 23.91
C TYR A 232 -25.65 0.56 24.23
N GLY A 233 -25.10 1.36 23.31
CA GLY A 233 -25.00 2.81 23.47
C GLY A 233 -26.36 3.50 23.51
N ASN A 234 -27.30 3.09 22.64
CA ASN A 234 -28.65 3.65 22.62
C ASN A 234 -29.50 3.25 23.84
N SER A 235 -29.25 2.08 24.43
CA SER A 235 -29.94 1.65 25.67
C SER A 235 -29.54 2.46 26.91
N PHE A 236 -28.43 3.19 26.89
CA PHE A 236 -27.96 4.01 28.01
C PHE A 236 -28.52 5.44 28.01
N VAL A 237 -29.26 5.83 26.96
CA VAL A 237 -29.81 7.18 26.78
C VAL A 237 -31.31 7.25 27.15
N ILE A 238 -31.85 6.19 27.76
CA ILE A 238 -33.22 6.12 28.31
C ILE A 238 -33.12 6.02 29.83
#